data_AF-A0A0G4GHP6-F1
#
_entry.id   AF-A0A0G4GHP6-F1
#
_cell.length_a   1.000
_cell.length_b   1.000
_cell.length_c   1.000
_cell.angle_alpha   90.00
_cell.angle_beta   90.00
_cell.angle_gamma   90.00
#
_symmetry.space_group_name_H-M   'P 1'
#
loop_
_entity.id
_entity.type
_entity.pdbx_description
1 polymer ?
#
loop_
_entity_poly.entity_id
_entity_poly.type
_entity_poly.pdbx_seq_one_letter_code
_entity_poly.pdbx_strand_id
1 'polypeptide(L)'
;MRVSNVRLAPPMLPRHGGPAYWLIRNGWRNHQHYVKKAMAKWWEYNGETSLSDWNAKPKKSLDPRLNLWFWQVDRGEWGGLGARAWTELMLWTAIPMCYATVVFRLWWRMRDNGKFMVFSKWRELEI
;
A
#
# COMPACT_ATOMS: atom_id res chain seq x y z
N MET A 1 67.97 16.41 -11.95
CA MET A 1 66.81 15.49 -11.87
C MET A 1 65.80 16.08 -10.88
N ARG A 2 64.66 16.59 -11.36
CA ARG A 2 63.57 17.12 -10.50
C ARG A 2 62.52 16.03 -10.34
N VAL A 3 62.35 15.54 -9.11
CA VAL A 3 61.25 14.63 -8.77
C VAL A 3 59.97 15.48 -8.74
N SER A 4 59.04 15.22 -9.65
CA SER A 4 57.73 15.85 -9.66
C SER A 4 56.91 15.28 -8.51
N ASN A 5 56.58 16.11 -7.52
CA ASN A 5 55.66 15.78 -6.45
C ASN A 5 54.24 15.67 -7.03
N VAL A 6 53.83 14.46 -7.44
CA VAL A 6 52.43 14.15 -7.72
C VAL A 6 51.70 14.16 -6.37
N ARG A 7 50.98 15.26 -6.07
CA ARG A 7 50.05 15.29 -4.94
C ARG A 7 48.92 14.32 -5.27
N LEU A 8 48.97 13.11 -4.73
CA LEU A 8 47.81 12.22 -4.66
C LEU A 8 46.72 12.98 -3.89
N ALA A 9 45.60 13.27 -4.56
CA ALA A 9 44.43 13.80 -3.87
C ALA A 9 44.08 12.84 -2.72
N PRO A 10 43.75 13.33 -1.51
CA PRO A 10 43.32 12.45 -0.44
C PRO A 10 42.13 11.62 -0.94
N PRO A 11 42.05 10.31 -0.61
CA PRO A 11 40.89 9.51 -0.98
C PRO A 11 39.67 10.23 -0.44
N MET A 12 38.79 10.68 -1.35
CA MET A 12 37.56 11.36 -0.96
C MET A 12 36.81 10.41 -0.04
N LEU A 13 36.72 10.77 1.24
CA LEU A 13 35.84 10.08 2.19
C LEU A 13 34.46 9.93 1.54
N PRO A 14 33.78 8.77 1.64
CA PRO A 14 32.49 8.53 1.00
C PRO A 14 31.39 9.31 1.74
N ARG A 15 31.46 10.64 1.70
CA ARG A 15 30.52 11.56 2.33
C ARG A 15 29.40 12.00 1.39
N HIS A 16 29.47 11.63 0.11
CA HIS A 16 28.52 12.09 -0.89
C HIS A 16 28.25 10.93 -1.83
N GLY A 17 27.07 10.31 -1.71
CA GLY A 17 26.62 9.39 -2.75
C GLY A 17 26.56 10.10 -4.10
N GLY A 18 26.61 9.34 -5.19
CA GLY A 18 26.56 9.92 -6.54
C GLY A 18 25.28 10.73 -6.79
N PRO A 19 25.23 11.53 -7.87
CA PRO A 19 24.06 12.32 -8.22
C PRO A 19 22.78 11.47 -8.32
N ALA A 20 22.89 10.25 -8.84
CA ALA A 20 21.79 9.28 -8.87
C ALA A 20 21.27 8.90 -7.47
N TYR A 21 22.17 8.67 -6.50
CA TYR A 21 21.80 8.36 -5.12
C TYR A 21 21.04 9.53 -4.48
N TRP A 22 21.49 10.77 -4.68
CA TRP A 22 20.82 11.95 -4.15
C TRP A 22 19.44 12.18 -4.77
N LEU A 23 19.28 11.95 -6.08
CA LEU A 23 17.99 12.03 -6.76
C LEU A 23 16.98 11.04 -6.18
N ILE A 24 17.38 9.76 -6.02
CA ILE A 24 16.51 8.72 -5.47
C ILE A 24 16.16 9.03 -4.02
N ARG A 25 17.15 9.41 -3.20
CA ARG A 25 16.95 9.76 -1.78
C ARG A 25 15.98 10.95 -1.61
N ASN A 26 16.16 11.99 -2.41
CA ASN A 26 15.32 13.18 -2.34
C ASN A 26 13.91 12.89 -2.90
N GLY A 27 13.81 12.10 -3.97
CA GLY A 27 12.54 11.61 -4.50
C GLY A 27 11.75 10.82 -3.45
N TRP A 28 12.41 9.89 -2.76
CA TRP A 28 11.81 9.11 -1.68
C TRP A 28 11.35 9.97 -0.50
N ARG A 29 12.18 10.90 -0.05
CA ARG A 29 11.80 11.85 1.02
C ARG A 29 10.60 12.71 0.62
N ASN A 30 10.61 13.25 -0.59
CA ASN A 30 9.49 14.05 -1.10
C ASN A 30 8.21 13.23 -1.18
N HIS A 31 8.29 12.00 -1.69
CA HIS A 31 7.17 11.07 -1.73
C HIS A 31 6.58 10.83 -0.32
N GLN A 32 7.43 10.54 0.67
CA GLN A 32 6.99 10.39 2.06
C GLN A 32 6.29 11.64 2.62
N HIS A 33 6.79 12.84 2.31
CA HIS A 33 6.15 14.10 2.72
C HIS A 33 4.79 14.31 2.05
N TYR A 34 4.67 14.01 0.76
CA TYR A 34 3.40 14.09 0.03
C TYR A 34 2.38 13.10 0.58
N VAL A 35 2.78 11.86 0.82
CA VAL A 35 1.91 10.82 1.40
C VAL A 35 1.42 11.23 2.79
N LYS A 36 2.32 11.73 3.66
CA LYS A 36 1.93 12.21 5.00
C LYS A 36 0.94 13.38 4.94
N LYS A 37 1.16 14.36 4.06
CA LYS A 37 0.24 15.49 3.88
C LYS A 37 -1.10 15.04 3.30
N ALA A 38 -1.09 14.12 2.34
CA ALA A 38 -2.30 13.56 1.75
C ALA A 38 -3.12 12.80 2.81
N MET A 39 -2.47 12.00 3.65
CA MET A 39 -3.13 11.32 4.77
C MET A 39 -3.67 12.27 5.83
N ALA A 40 -2.92 13.31 6.20
CA ALA A 40 -3.39 14.32 7.15
C ALA A 40 -4.63 15.05 6.61
N LYS A 41 -4.59 15.46 5.34
CA LYS A 41 -5.70 16.13 4.67
C LYS A 41 -6.91 15.19 4.49
N TRP A 42 -6.65 13.92 4.19
CA TRP A 42 -7.68 12.88 4.16
C TRP A 42 -8.31 12.69 5.54
N TRP A 43 -7.52 12.72 6.61
CA TRP A 43 -8.01 12.64 7.99
C TRP A 43 -8.75 13.90 8.42
N GLU A 44 -8.39 15.09 7.95
CA GLU A 44 -9.16 16.32 8.19
C GLU A 44 -10.53 16.27 7.51
N TYR A 45 -10.60 15.84 6.24
CA TYR A 45 -11.87 15.76 5.50
C TYR A 45 -12.75 14.59 5.93
N ASN A 46 -12.15 13.47 6.33
CA ASN A 46 -12.89 12.28 6.75
C ASN A 46 -13.00 12.16 8.28
N GLY A 47 -12.27 12.95 9.07
CA GLY A 47 -12.26 12.85 10.54
C GLY A 47 -13.59 13.27 11.18
N GLU A 48 -14.37 14.11 10.50
CA GLU A 48 -15.74 14.47 10.90
C GLU A 48 -16.79 13.37 10.63
N THR A 49 -16.40 12.25 9.99
CA THR A 49 -17.27 11.06 9.90
C THR A 49 -17.59 10.50 11.28
N SER A 50 -16.69 10.68 12.27
CA SER A 50 -16.89 10.17 13.63
C SER A 50 -18.08 10.79 14.38
N LEU A 51 -18.55 11.99 14.04
CA LEU A 51 -19.74 12.60 14.67
C LEU A 51 -21.01 12.49 13.82
N SER A 52 -20.86 12.22 12.52
CA SER A 52 -21.96 12.09 11.57
C SER A 52 -22.38 10.65 11.30
N ASP A 53 -21.50 9.68 11.60
CA ASP A 53 -21.76 8.24 11.48
C ASP A 53 -22.17 7.60 12.83
N TRP A 54 -21.99 8.30 13.94
CA TRP A 54 -22.30 7.78 15.28
C TRP A 54 -23.70 8.13 15.76
N ASN A 55 -24.25 9.25 15.25
CA ASN A 55 -25.62 9.64 15.49
C ASN A 55 -26.34 9.55 14.16
N ALA A 56 -27.52 8.91 14.14
CA ALA A 56 -28.45 8.78 13.02
C ALA A 56 -28.90 10.15 12.48
N LYS A 57 -27.96 10.94 11.94
CA LYS A 57 -28.20 12.28 11.43
C LYS A 57 -28.92 12.10 10.10
N PRO A 58 -30.10 12.72 9.93
CA PRO A 58 -30.83 12.62 8.68
C PRO A 58 -29.94 13.02 7.50
N LYS A 59 -29.86 12.16 6.48
CA LYS A 59 -29.15 12.46 5.22
C LYS A 59 -30.12 13.13 4.27
N LYS A 60 -29.72 14.27 3.70
CA LYS A 60 -30.49 14.91 2.63
C LYS A 60 -30.32 14.09 1.36
N SER A 61 -31.40 13.56 0.82
CA SER A 61 -31.43 12.86 -0.45
C SER A 61 -32.40 13.56 -1.39
N LEU A 62 -32.13 13.51 -2.70
CA LEU A 62 -33.04 14.01 -3.72
C LEU A 62 -33.80 12.80 -4.28
N ASP A 63 -35.13 12.86 -4.27
CA ASP A 63 -35.93 11.91 -5.03
C ASP A 63 -36.00 12.42 -6.48
N PRO A 64 -35.34 11.76 -7.45
CA PRO A 64 -35.33 12.23 -8.83
C PRO A 64 -36.70 12.10 -9.50
N ARG A 65 -37.62 11.29 -8.97
CA ARG A 65 -38.97 11.12 -9.52
C ARG A 65 -39.88 12.28 -9.14
N LEU A 66 -39.73 12.77 -7.92
CA LEU A 66 -40.54 13.86 -7.36
C LEU A 66 -39.82 15.21 -7.40
N ASN A 67 -38.53 15.22 -7.74
CA ASN A 67 -37.63 16.37 -7.68
C ASN A 67 -37.69 17.10 -6.31
N LEU A 68 -37.83 16.32 -5.23
CA LEU A 68 -37.97 16.82 -3.87
C LEU A 68 -36.78 16.38 -3.03
N TRP A 69 -36.26 17.33 -2.25
CA TRP A 69 -35.29 17.02 -1.22
C TRP A 69 -36.00 16.48 0.01
N PHE A 70 -35.60 15.30 0.46
CA PHE A 70 -36.13 14.65 1.63
C PHE A 70 -35.01 14.20 2.56
N TRP A 71 -35.35 14.08 3.85
CA TRP A 71 -34.41 13.66 4.88
C TRP A 71 -34.62 12.18 5.17
N GLN A 72 -33.61 11.36 4.84
CA GLN A 72 -33.58 9.95 5.19
C GLN A 72 -32.99 9.79 6.57
N VAL A 73 -33.81 9.33 7.53
CA VAL A 73 -33.39 9.02 8.91
C VAL A 73 -32.52 7.76 8.93
N ASP A 74 -32.81 6.80 8.04
CA ASP A 74 -32.01 5.60 7.83
C ASP A 74 -31.03 5.83 6.67
N ARG A 75 -29.72 5.86 6.95
CA ARG A 75 -28.68 6.08 5.93
C ARG A 75 -28.39 4.83 5.09
N GLY A 76 -29.03 3.69 5.35
CA GLY A 76 -28.71 2.42 4.67
C GLY A 76 -27.34 1.85 5.06
N GLU A 77 -26.57 2.56 5.87
CA GLU A 77 -25.34 2.10 6.50
C GLU A 77 -25.70 1.54 7.89
N TRP A 78 -26.34 0.37 7.88
CA TRP A 78 -26.94 -0.30 9.05
C TRP A 78 -26.00 -0.58 10.23
N GLY A 79 -24.70 -0.28 10.12
CA GLY A 79 -23.73 -0.57 11.17
C GLY A 79 -22.78 0.57 11.54
N GLY A 80 -23.01 1.77 11.01
CA GLY A 80 -22.21 2.96 11.33
C GLY A 80 -20.69 2.76 11.19
N LEU A 81 -19.92 3.54 11.96
CA LEU A 81 -18.45 3.48 11.92
C LEU A 81 -17.89 2.11 12.37
N GLY A 82 -18.60 1.41 13.26
CA GLY A 82 -18.21 0.09 13.75
C GLY A 82 -18.22 -0.98 12.66
N ALA A 83 -19.30 -1.05 11.87
CA ALA A 83 -19.35 -2.00 10.75
C ALA A 83 -18.40 -1.62 9.63
N ARG A 84 -18.16 -0.33 9.39
CA ARG A 84 -17.17 0.11 8.40
C ARG A 84 -15.75 -0.25 8.84
N ALA A 85 -15.41 -0.01 10.11
CA ALA A 85 -14.13 -0.42 10.69
C ALA A 85 -13.95 -1.95 10.67
N TRP A 86 -15.02 -2.70 10.96
CA TRP A 86 -15.01 -4.16 10.86
C TRP A 86 -14.78 -4.63 9.42
N THR A 87 -15.42 -3.99 8.44
CA THR A 87 -15.26 -4.31 7.02
C THR A 87 -13.82 -4.07 6.56
N GLU A 88 -13.24 -2.91 6.93
CA GLU A 88 -11.85 -2.60 6.64
C GLU A 88 -10.90 -3.60 7.32
N LEU A 89 -11.10 -3.90 8.60
CA LEU A 89 -10.29 -4.88 9.32
C LEU A 89 -10.33 -6.25 8.62
N MET A 90 -11.52 -6.71 8.22
CA MET A 90 -11.68 -7.98 7.50
C MET A 90 -11.00 -7.95 6.13
N LEU A 91 -11.09 -6.82 5.41
CA LEU A 91 -10.48 -6.65 4.09
C LEU A 91 -8.95 -6.67 4.16
N TRP A 92 -8.36 -6.08 5.20
CA TRP A 92 -6.91 -5.99 5.36
C TRP A 92 -6.28 -7.18 6.06
N THR A 93 -7.04 -7.98 6.82
CA THR A 93 -6.50 -9.10 7.60
C THR A 93 -7.03 -10.45 7.12
N ALA A 94 -8.33 -10.68 7.22
CA ALA A 94 -8.94 -11.97 6.96
C ALA A 94 -8.86 -12.36 5.47
N ILE A 95 -9.16 -11.43 4.56
CA ILE A 95 -9.15 -11.73 3.12
C ILE A 95 -7.72 -12.09 2.62
N PRO A 96 -6.66 -11.32 2.94
CA PRO A 96 -5.30 -11.68 2.55
C PRO A 96 -4.83 -13.00 3.16
N MET A 97 -5.21 -13.31 4.39
CA MET A 97 -4.89 -14.62 5.01
C MET A 97 -5.58 -15.77 4.28
N CYS A 98 -6.87 -15.63 3.95
CA CYS A 98 -7.58 -16.61 3.13
C CYS A 98 -6.92 -16.79 1.75
N TYR A 99 -6.58 -15.69 1.08
CA TYR A 99 -5.91 -15.71 -0.21
C TYR A 99 -4.53 -16.38 -0.15
N ALA A 100 -3.71 -16.04 0.85
CA ALA A 100 -2.42 -16.67 1.09
C ALA A 100 -2.56 -18.18 1.30
N THR A 101 -3.59 -18.61 2.02
CA THR A 101 -3.88 -20.03 2.25
C THR A 101 -4.22 -20.77 0.95
N VAL A 102 -5.01 -20.15 0.07
CA VAL A 102 -5.34 -20.72 -1.25
C VAL A 102 -4.09 -20.83 -2.12
N VAL A 103 -3.30 -19.76 -2.21
CA VAL A 103 -2.04 -19.76 -3.00
C VAL A 103 -1.07 -20.81 -2.46
N PHE A 104 -0.91 -20.92 -1.15
CA PHE A 104 -0.07 -21.94 -0.53
C PHE A 104 -0.52 -23.36 -0.88
N ARG A 105 -1.82 -23.64 -0.83
CA ARG A 105 -2.36 -24.96 -1.21
C ARG A 105 -2.15 -25.28 -2.69
N LEU A 106 -2.31 -24.29 -3.58
CA LEU A 106 -2.04 -24.46 -5.00
C LEU A 106 -0.56 -24.73 -5.25
N TRP A 107 0.32 -23.97 -4.62
CA TRP A 107 1.76 -24.18 -4.69
C TRP A 107 2.16 -25.58 -4.20
N TRP A 108 1.60 -26.01 -3.08
CA TRP A 108 1.85 -27.35 -2.52
C TRP A 108 1.43 -28.45 -3.52
N ARG A 109 0.26 -28.32 -4.14
CA ARG A 109 -0.19 -29.25 -5.19
C ARG A 109 0.73 -29.26 -6.42
N MET A 110 1.25 -28.10 -6.84
CA MET A 110 2.22 -28.02 -7.93
C MET A 110 3.53 -28.72 -7.58
N ARG A 111 3.98 -28.59 -6.32
CA ARG A 111 5.17 -29.26 -5.79
C ARG A 111 5.00 -30.78 -5.78
N ASP A 112 3.92 -31.29 -5.18
CA ASP A 112 3.67 -32.73 -5.04
C ASP A 112 3.45 -33.40 -6.41
N ASN A 113 2.80 -32.71 -7.34
CA ASN A 113 2.61 -33.19 -8.71
C ASN A 113 3.88 -33.06 -9.58
N GLY A 114 5.02 -32.66 -9.00
CA GLY A 114 6.30 -32.53 -9.70
C GLY A 114 6.30 -31.50 -10.82
N LYS A 115 5.38 -30.52 -10.81
CA LYS A 115 5.25 -29.52 -11.89
C LYS A 115 6.46 -28.58 -11.98
N PHE A 116 7.24 -28.45 -10.90
CA PHE A 116 8.53 -27.73 -10.92
C PHE A 116 9.67 -28.54 -11.55
N MET A 117 9.49 -29.85 -11.74
CA MET A 117 10.52 -30.76 -12.26
C MET A 117 10.32 -31.09 -13.74
N VAL A 118 9.45 -30.39 -14.46
CA VAL A 118 9.13 -30.67 -15.88
C VAL A 118 10.39 -30.63 -16.76
N PHE A 119 11.39 -29.81 -16.42
CA PHE A 119 12.65 -29.72 -17.16
C PHE A 119 13.80 -30.54 -16.57
N SER A 120 13.57 -31.26 -15.47
CA SER A 120 14.61 -32.09 -14.83
C SER A 120 15.16 -33.19 -15.75
N LYS A 121 14.36 -33.67 -16.70
CA LYS A 121 14.76 -34.66 -17.71
C LYS A 121 15.86 -34.17 -18.66
N TRP A 122 15.97 -32.87 -18.88
CA TRP A 122 16.94 -32.26 -19.81
C TRP A 122 18.16 -31.68 -19.10
N ARG A 123 18.27 -31.89 -17.78
CA ARG A 123 19.44 -31.48 -17.02
C ARG A 123 20.55 -32.48 -17.31
N GLU A 124 21.55 -32.07 -18.08
CA GLU A 124 22.78 -32.84 -18.25
C GLU A 124 23.40 -33.05 -16.86
N LEU A 125 23.76 -34.30 -16.55
CA LEU A 125 24.58 -34.61 -15.39
C LEU A 125 25.99 -34.17 -15.77
N GLU A 126 26.44 -33.02 -15.26
CA GLU A 126 27.86 -32.69 -15.24
C GLU A 126 28.56 -33.79 -14.41
N ILE A 127 29.20 -34.73 -15.11
CA ILE A 127 30.10 -35.75 -14.56
C ILE A 127 31.49 -35.15 -14.47
#